data_AF-A0A0J1FHB4-F1
#
_entry.id   AF-A0A0J1FHB4-F1
#
_cell.length_a   1.000
_cell.length_b   1.000
_cell.length_c   1.000
_cell.angle_alpha   90.00
_cell.angle_beta   90.00
_cell.angle_gamma   90.00
#
_symmetry.space_group_name_H-M   'P 1'
#
loop_
_entity.id
_entity.type
_entity.pdbx_description
1 polymer ?
#
loop_
_entity_poly.entity_id
_entity_poly.type
_entity_poly.pdbx_seq_one_letter_code
_entity_poly.pdbx_strand_id
1 'polypeptide(L)' 'MDESMGHPSKDEVRGKLALIATQKLSANPELYKVVDFLNKSLRDYHVMFGLSKKDDRMTISIYEVE' A
#
# COMPACT_ATOMS: atom_id res chain seq x y z
N MET A 1 16.04 -24.99 21.16
CA MET A 1 15.09 -25.30 20.08
C MET A 1 13.93 -24.35 20.28
N ASP A 2 13.96 -23.21 19.59
CA ASP A 2 12.77 -22.39 19.36
C ASP A 2 12.68 -22.29 17.84
N GLU A 3 11.87 -23.18 17.29
CA GLU A 3 11.53 -23.21 15.88
C GLU A 3 10.52 -22.11 15.61
N SER A 4 10.87 -21.15 14.77
CA SER A 4 9.89 -20.33 14.04
C SER A 4 10.52 -19.81 12.76
N MET A 5 10.76 -20.72 11.81
CA MET A 5 10.83 -20.35 10.40
C MET A 5 9.43 -19.97 9.91
N GLY A 6 9.34 -18.80 9.26
CA GLY A 6 8.67 -18.69 7.96
C GLY A 6 7.22 -18.21 7.96
N HIS A 7 7.04 -16.93 7.64
CA HIS A 7 6.07 -16.53 6.63
C HIS A 7 6.76 -15.62 5.61
N PRO A 8 7.02 -16.07 4.37
CA PRO A 8 7.19 -15.12 3.28
C PRO A 8 5.87 -14.33 3.18
N SER A 9 5.95 -13.02 3.39
CA SER A 9 4.79 -12.13 3.18
C SER A 9 4.43 -12.13 1.69
N LYS A 10 3.14 -11.96 1.39
CA LYS A 10 2.42 -12.15 0.12
C LYS A 10 3.01 -11.53 -1.18
N ASP A 11 4.19 -10.95 -1.16
CA ASP A 11 4.76 -10.10 -2.20
C ASP A 11 5.68 -10.83 -3.19
N GLU A 12 5.83 -12.16 -3.09
CA GLU A 12 6.84 -12.88 -3.87
C GLU A 12 6.49 -13.05 -5.38
N VAL A 13 5.30 -12.67 -5.83
CA VAL A 13 4.92 -12.85 -7.25
C VAL A 13 4.02 -11.72 -7.76
N ARG A 14 4.62 -10.64 -8.30
CA ARG A 14 4.19 -9.84 -9.50
C ARG A 14 4.78 -8.43 -9.49
N GLY A 15 5.94 -8.24 -10.14
CA GLY A 15 6.61 -6.93 -10.26
C GLY A 15 7.10 -6.40 -8.91
N LYS A 16 8.31 -5.84 -8.83
CA LYS A 16 8.80 -5.36 -7.53
C LYS A 16 8.05 -4.08 -7.15
N LEU A 17 6.99 -4.20 -6.37
CA LEU A 17 6.37 -3.07 -5.68
C LEU A 17 7.26 -2.69 -4.49
N ALA A 18 8.07 -1.65 -4.63
CA ALA A 18 8.94 -1.19 -3.55
C ALA A 18 8.19 -0.19 -2.66
N LEU A 19 7.98 -0.52 -1.38
CA LEU A 19 7.31 0.37 -0.43
C LEU A 19 8.20 1.59 -0.13
N ILE A 20 7.72 2.79 -0.45
CA ILE A 20 8.39 4.07 -0.15
C ILE A 20 7.97 4.57 1.23
N ALA A 21 6.68 4.63 1.51
CA ALA A 21 6.15 5.22 2.73
C ALA A 21 4.76 4.68 3.11
N THR A 22 4.40 4.81 4.39
CA THR A 22 3.03 4.58 4.87
C THR A 22 2.60 5.68 5.83
N GLN A 23 1.31 6.00 5.82
CA GLN A 23 0.69 6.90 6.79
C GLN A 23 -0.61 6.29 7.32
N LYS A 24 -0.73 6.22 8.66
CA LYS A 24 -1.96 5.78 9.34
C LYS A 24 -2.82 6.98 9.69
N LEU A 25 -4.12 6.87 9.40
CA LEU A 25 -5.13 7.90 9.59
C LEU A 25 -6.37 7.27 10.21
N SER A 26 -7.23 8.08 10.83
CA SER A 26 -8.57 7.61 11.19
C SER A 26 -9.35 7.26 9.92
N ALA A 27 -10.22 6.26 10.00
CA ALA A 27 -10.98 5.79 8.87
C ALA A 27 -11.85 6.92 8.29
N ASN A 28 -11.68 7.19 7.00
CA ASN A 28 -12.43 8.20 6.29
C ASN A 28 -12.94 7.61 4.96
N PRO A 29 -14.26 7.55 4.74
CA PRO A 29 -14.86 6.91 3.57
C PRO A 29 -14.54 7.64 2.26
N GLU A 30 -14.00 8.85 2.28
CA GLU A 30 -13.64 9.61 1.07
C GLU A 30 -12.21 9.34 0.60
N LEU A 31 -11.36 8.69 1.41
CA LEU A 31 -9.95 8.47 1.07
C LEU A 31 -9.75 7.59 -0.17
N TYR A 32 -10.70 6.70 -0.51
CA TYR A 32 -10.59 5.91 -1.74
C TYR A 32 -10.68 6.80 -2.99
N LYS A 33 -11.44 7.91 -2.95
CA LYS A 33 -11.55 8.85 -4.07
C LYS A 33 -10.24 9.59 -4.28
N VAL A 34 -9.57 9.96 -3.19
CA VAL A 34 -8.24 10.59 -3.23
C VAL A 34 -7.22 9.62 -3.83
N VAL A 35 -7.20 8.37 -3.36
CA VAL A 35 -6.28 7.35 -3.87
C VAL A 35 -6.54 7.02 -5.35
N ASP A 36 -7.81 6.94 -5.76
CA ASP A 36 -8.19 6.76 -7.16
C ASP A 36 -7.75 7.94 -8.04
N PHE A 37 -7.96 9.17 -7.58
CA PHE A 37 -7.47 10.37 -8.26
C PHE A 37 -5.94 10.34 -8.43
N LEU A 38 -5.19 10.06 -7.36
CA LEU A 38 -3.73 9.99 -7.42
C LEU A 38 -3.23 8.92 -8.39
N ASN A 39 -3.79 7.70 -8.34
CA ASN A 39 -3.40 6.62 -9.25
C ASN A 39 -3.74 6.92 -10.72
N LYS A 40 -4.83 7.66 -11.00
CA LYS A 40 -5.17 8.10 -12.36
C LYS A 40 -4.28 9.23 -12.85
N SER A 41 -3.92 10.17 -11.98
CA SER A 41 -3.14 11.36 -12.33
C SER A 41 -1.64 11.12 -12.40
N LEU A 42 -1.11 10.12 -11.67
CA LEU A 42 0.32 9.88 -11.52
C LEU A 42 0.79 8.55 -12.14
N ARG A 43 -0.03 7.93 -13.01
CA ARG A 43 0.26 6.63 -13.62
C ARG A 43 1.61 6.58 -14.37
N ASP A 44 2.00 7.68 -15.01
CA ASP A 44 3.24 7.76 -15.79
C ASP A 44 4.48 8.09 -14.95
N TYR A 45 4.30 8.27 -13.63
CA TYR A 45 5.38 8.66 -12.70
C TYR A 45 5.97 7.47 -11.93
N HIS A 46 5.65 6.23 -12.31
CA HIS A 46 6.17 5.02 -11.64
C HIS A 46 5.87 4.98 -10.14
N VAL A 47 4.75 5.57 -9.72
CA VAL A 47 4.26 5.54 -8.34
C VAL A 47 2.85 5.00 -8.26
N MET A 48 2.57 4.24 -7.21
CA MET A 48 1.25 3.70 -6.91
C MET A 48 0.86 3.99 -5.46
N PHE A 49 -0.40 4.34 -5.26
CA PHE A 49 -0.98 4.61 -3.96
C PHE A 49 -1.92 3.47 -3.56
N GLY A 50 -1.65 2.86 -2.40
CA GLY A 50 -2.50 1.85 -1.77
C GLY A 50 -3.36 2.44 -0.66
N LEU A 51 -4.54 1.86 -0.46
CA LEU A 51 -5.41 2.14 0.69
C LEU A 51 -5.82 0.83 1.33
N SER A 52 -5.59 0.68 2.63
CA SER A 52 -6.10 -0.45 3.41
C SER A 52 -6.83 0.05 4.66
N LYS A 53 -7.79 -0.73 5.14
CA LYS A 53 -8.52 -0.44 6.38
C LYS A 53 -8.28 -1.57 7.37
N LYS A 54 -7.99 -1.21 8.62
CA LYS A 54 -7.94 -2.12 9.77
C LYS A 54 -8.62 -1.43 10.93
N ASP A 55 -9.71 -2.04 11.42
CA ASP A 55 -10.56 -1.47 12.47
C ASP A 55 -11.08 -0.06 12.09
N ASP A 56 -10.84 0.93 12.95
CA ASP A 56 -11.19 2.34 12.78
C ASP A 56 -10.05 3.17 12.15
N ARG A 57 -9.00 2.51 11.66
CA ARG A 57 -7.86 3.15 11.01
C ARG A 57 -7.77 2.75 9.54
N MET A 58 -7.29 3.69 8.74
CA MET A 58 -6.88 3.45 7.36
C MET A 58 -5.38 3.70 7.22
N THR A 59 -4.72 2.93 6.36
CA THR A 59 -3.31 3.12 6.01
C THR A 59 -3.22 3.44 4.53
N ILE A 60 -2.62 4.58 4.22
CA ILE A 60 -2.19 4.92 2.86
C ILE A 60 -0.75 4.42 2.71
N SER A 61 -0.47 3.77 1.59
CA SER A 61 0.87 3.31 1.23
C SER A 61 1.29 3.93 -0.09
N ILE A 62 2.57 4.26 -0.24
CA ILE A 62 3.16 4.73 -1.49
C ILE A 62 4.18 3.69 -1.94
N TYR A 63 4.06 3.22 -3.17
CA TYR A 63 4.95 2.25 -3.79
C TYR A 63 5.62 2.86 -5.02
N GLU A 64 6.89 2.53 -5.24
CA GLU A 64 7.53 2.63 -6.54
C GLU A 64 7.13 1.42 -7.38
N VAL A 65 6.83 1.64 -8.66
CA VAL A 65 6.41 0.58 -9.60
C VAL A 65 7.28 0.62 -10.87
N GLU A 66 7.90 -0.50 -11.21
CA GLU A 66 8.66 -0.68 -12.47
C GLU A 66 7.73 -0.83 -13.68
#